data_AF-A0A7V9PZ52-F1
#
_entry.id   AF-A0A7V9PZ52-F1
#
_cell.length_a   1.000
_cell.length_b   1.000
_cell.length_c   1.000
_cell.angle_alpha   90.00
_cell.angle_beta   90.00
_cell.angle_gamma   90.00
#
_symmetry.space_group_name_H-M   'P 1'
#
loop_
_entity.id
_entity.type
_entity.pdbx_description
1 polymer ?
#
loop_
_entity_poly.entity_id
_entity_poly.type
_entity_poly.pdbx_seq_one_letter_code
_entity_poly.pdbx_strand_id
1 'polypeptide(L)'
;MTDVNTAQAVPGRELYTRHALAGGRSVAMLRIVDYADYCLVEAEVWPKDADTQEPVRVGPYTFPSAVEATRFVTHALEALMVLGCDVKAA
;
A
#
# COMPACT_ATOMS: atom_id res chain seq x y z
N MET A 1 30.32 -8.25 12.91
CA MET A 1 29.52 -7.13 13.43
C MET A 1 29.46 -6.12 12.29
N THR A 2 28.49 -6.29 11.41
CA THR A 2 28.42 -5.57 10.13
C THR A 2 27.37 -4.49 10.30
N ASP A 3 27.81 -3.24 10.23
CA ASP A 3 26.97 -2.05 10.34
C ASP A 3 25.87 -2.07 9.27
N VAL A 4 24.62 -2.08 9.74
CA VAL A 4 23.45 -1.76 8.91
C VAL A 4 23.50 -0.25 8.70
N ASN A 5 23.98 0.17 7.53
CA ASN A 5 23.94 1.56 7.11
C ASN A 5 22.47 1.98 6.94
N THR A 6 21.88 2.56 7.98
CA THR A 6 20.59 3.24 7.93
C THR A 6 20.76 4.52 7.12
N ALA A 7 20.80 4.38 5.79
CA ALA A 7 20.66 5.51 4.88
C ALA A 7 19.35 6.21 5.26
N GLN A 8 19.46 7.41 5.83
CA GLN A 8 18.30 8.20 6.21
C GLN A 8 17.51 8.50 4.95
N ALA A 9 16.40 7.79 4.76
CA ALA A 9 15.48 8.03 3.67
C ALA A 9 14.98 9.47 3.78
N VAL A 10 15.06 10.24 2.69
CA VAL A 10 14.31 11.49 2.56
C VAL A 10 12.86 11.15 2.89
N PRO A 11 12.18 11.85 3.82
CA PRO A 11 10.80 11.52 4.13
C PRO A 11 9.95 11.87 2.91
N GLY A 12 9.54 10.84 2.15
CA GLY A 12 8.64 11.00 1.02
C GLY A 12 7.28 11.53 1.49
N ARG A 13 6.60 12.31 0.64
CA ARG A 13 5.28 12.86 0.93
C ARG A 13 4.22 11.80 0.72
N GLU A 14 3.51 11.41 1.77
CA GLU A 14 2.32 10.59 1.62
C GLU A 14 1.24 11.35 0.86
N LEU A 15 0.74 10.76 -0.23
CA LEU A 15 -0.36 11.34 -1.00
C LEU A 15 -1.71 10.89 -0.44
N TYR A 16 -1.88 9.58 -0.24
CA TYR A 16 -3.02 8.99 0.45
C TYR A 16 -2.80 7.52 0.81
N THR A 17 -3.59 7.06 1.79
CA THR A 17 -3.72 5.66 2.20
C THR A 17 -5.16 5.17 2.00
N ARG A 18 -5.34 3.93 1.56
CA ARG A 18 -6.64 3.26 1.41
C ARG A 18 -6.61 1.87 1.99
N HIS A 19 -7.64 1.55 2.78
CA HIS A 19 -7.91 0.19 3.23
C HIS A 19 -9.04 -0.42 2.43
N ALA A 20 -8.88 -1.68 2.03
CA ALA A 20 -9.97 -2.53 1.57
C ALA A 20 -10.37 -3.46 2.70
N LEU A 21 -11.67 -3.53 2.99
CA LEU A 21 -12.23 -4.29 4.10
C LEU A 21 -13.16 -5.38 3.56
N ALA A 22 -13.02 -6.61 4.07
CA ALA A 22 -13.99 -7.68 3.85
C ALA A 22 -14.70 -7.97 5.19
N GLY A 23 -16.02 -7.85 5.22
CA GLY A 23 -16.80 -8.07 6.45
C GLY A 23 -16.37 -7.15 7.61
N GLY A 24 -15.90 -5.93 7.31
CA GLY A 24 -15.41 -4.97 8.30
C GLY A 24 -13.97 -5.17 8.78
N ARG A 25 -13.24 -6.18 8.27
CA ARG A 25 -11.83 -6.43 8.58
C ARG A 25 -10.93 -6.00 7.43
N SER A 26 -9.84 -5.28 7.71
CA SER A 26 -8.84 -4.92 6.70
C SER A 26 -8.24 -6.19 6.06
N VAL A 27 -8.31 -6.27 4.73
CA VAL A 27 -7.69 -7.34 3.93
C VAL A 27 -6.55 -6.83 3.07
N ALA A 28 -6.54 -5.53 2.76
CA ALA A 28 -5.42 -4.86 2.12
C ALA A 28 -5.33 -3.39 2.53
N MET A 29 -4.11 -2.85 2.57
CA MET A 29 -3.81 -1.43 2.68
C MET A 29 -2.89 -1.05 1.52
N LEU A 30 -3.20 0.05 0.84
CA LEU A 30 -2.39 0.64 -0.22
C LEU A 30 -2.05 2.07 0.15
N ARG A 31 -0.76 2.42 0.08
CA ARG A 31 -0.25 3.74 0.46
C ARG A 31 0.69 4.27 -0.60
N ILE A 32 0.46 5.49 -1.06
CA ILE A 32 1.33 6.15 -2.04
C ILE A 32 2.25 7.14 -1.33
N VAL A 33 3.55 6.99 -1.56
CA VAL A 33 4.60 7.87 -1.05
C VAL A 33 5.37 8.49 -2.22
N ASP A 34 5.36 9.82 -2.30
CA ASP A 34 5.96 10.63 -3.35
C ASP A 34 7.37 11.11 -2.94
N TYR A 35 8.39 10.73 -3.70
CA TYR A 35 9.79 11.08 -3.50
C TYR A 35 10.28 12.12 -4.51
N ALA A 36 9.37 12.90 -5.11
CA ALA A 36 9.61 13.89 -6.17
C ALA A 36 10.02 13.29 -7.54
N ASP A 37 11.01 12.41 -7.57
CA ASP A 37 11.50 11.76 -8.80
C ASP A 37 10.78 10.46 -9.13
N TYR A 38 10.17 9.83 -8.12
CA TYR A 38 9.41 8.59 -8.24
C TYR A 38 8.36 8.50 -7.14
N CYS A 39 7.41 7.58 -7.30
CA CYS A 39 6.42 7.23 -6.29
C CYS A 39 6.55 5.75 -5.93
N LEU A 40 6.44 5.46 -4.64
CA LEU A 40 6.28 4.10 -4.13
C LEU A 40 4.82 3.86 -3.78
N VAL A 41 4.29 2.72 -4.22
CA VAL A 41 3.07 2.16 -3.66
C VAL A 41 3.49 1.03 -2.72
N GLU A 42 3.28 1.26 -1.44
CA GLU A 42 3.39 0.24 -0.42
C GLU A 42 2.06 -0.49 -0.29
N ALA A 43 2.13 -1.81 -0.16
CA ALA A 43 0.96 -2.64 0.00
C ALA A 43 1.15 -3.66 1.13
N GLU A 44 0.17 -3.71 2.01
CA GLU A 44 0.06 -4.69 3.10
C GLU A 44 -1.20 -5.52 2.88
N VAL A 45 -1.11 -6.84 2.98
CA VAL A 45 -2.21 -7.77 2.74
C VAL A 45 -2.38 -8.68 3.95
N TRP A 46 -3.60 -8.76 4.46
CA TRP A 46 -3.98 -9.69 5.52
C TRP A 46 -4.61 -10.95 4.90
N PRO A 47 -3.98 -12.12 5.04
CA PRO A 47 -4.55 -13.39 4.56
C PRO A 47 -5.88 -13.70 5.27
N LYS A 48 -6.86 -14.25 4.55
CA LYS A 48 -8.20 -14.56 5.08
C LYS A 48 -8.18 -15.51 6.29
N ASP A 49 -7.25 -16.45 6.31
CA ASP A 49 -7.18 -17.51 7.34
C ASP A 49 -6.29 -17.13 8.54
N ALA A 50 -5.71 -15.93 8.53
CA ALA A 50 -4.76 -15.52 9.55
C ALA A 50 -5.45 -14.68 10.62
N ASP A 51 -6.05 -15.30 11.63
CA ASP A 51 -6.75 -14.58 12.70
C ASP A 51 -5.86 -13.62 13.51
N THR A 52 -4.52 -13.76 13.44
CA THR A 52 -3.56 -12.94 14.20
C THR A 52 -2.24 -12.66 13.48
N GLN A 53 -2.07 -12.98 12.19
CA GLN A 53 -0.78 -12.69 11.54
C GLN A 53 -0.65 -11.21 11.17
N GLU A 54 0.58 -10.71 11.34
CA GLU A 54 1.03 -9.45 10.77
C GLU A 54 0.75 -9.43 9.26
N PRO A 55 0.39 -8.26 8.70
CA PRO A 55 0.19 -8.17 7.26
C PRO A 55 1.45 -8.56 6.50
N VAL A 56 1.26 -9.23 5.38
CA VAL A 56 2.35 -9.48 4.44
C VAL A 56 2.55 -8.24 3.60
N ARG A 57 3.76 -7.70 3.61
CA ARG A 57 4.16 -6.62 2.69
C ARG A 57 4.38 -7.18 1.30
N VAL A 58 3.59 -6.72 0.35
CA VAL A 58 3.74 -7.05 -1.07
C VAL A 58 4.30 -5.83 -1.79
N GLY A 59 5.55 -5.90 -2.25
CA GLY A 59 6.26 -4.76 -2.85
C GLY A 59 7.48 -4.30 -2.05
N PRO A 60 8.01 -3.09 -2.34
CA PRO A 60 7.30 -1.94 -2.90
C PRO A 60 7.17 -1.93 -4.43
N TYR A 61 6.09 -1.33 -4.93
CA TYR A 61 5.89 -1.06 -6.36
C TYR A 61 6.34 0.36 -6.69
N THR A 62 7.26 0.52 -7.64
CA THR A 62 7.81 1.84 -8.01
C THR A 62 7.20 2.35 -9.31
N PHE A 63 6.84 3.64 -9.33
CA PHE A 63 6.25 4.33 -10.47
C PHE A 63 7.02 5.62 -10.76
N PRO A 64 7.12 6.06 -12.02
CA PRO A 64 7.81 7.29 -12.40
C PRO A 64 7.04 8.57 -12.02
N SER A 65 5.76 8.47 -11.64
CA SER A 65 4.97 9.64 -11.25
C SER A 65 3.80 9.30 -10.32
N ALA A 66 3.32 10.33 -9.62
CA ALA A 66 2.11 10.25 -8.78
C ALA A 66 0.86 9.86 -9.58
N VAL A 67 0.77 10.27 -10.84
CA VAL A 67 -0.36 9.94 -11.73
C VAL A 67 -0.40 8.43 -12.00
N GLU A 68 0.74 7.82 -12.30
CA GLU A 68 0.82 6.38 -12.56
C GLU A 68 0.60 5.55 -11.30
N ALA A 69 1.19 5.96 -10.16
CA ALA A 69 0.94 5.33 -8.87
C ALA A 69 -0.54 5.39 -8.48
N THR A 70 -1.19 6.55 -8.68
CA THR A 70 -2.62 6.72 -8.42
C THR A 70 -3.45 5.80 -9.30
N ARG A 71 -3.15 5.72 -10.61
CA ARG A 71 -3.85 4.81 -11.54
C ARG A 71 -3.74 3.35 -11.10
N PHE A 72 -2.55 2.91 -10.69
CA PHE A 72 -2.35 1.56 -10.17
C PHE A 72 -3.22 1.30 -8.94
N VAL A 73 -3.19 2.20 -7.95
CA VAL A 73 -3.99 2.05 -6.72
C VAL A 73 -5.49 2.08 -7.02
N THR A 74 -5.95 2.95 -7.93
CA THR A 74 -7.36 2.98 -8.37
C THR A 74 -7.79 1.64 -8.94
N HIS A 75 -7.05 1.07 -9.90
CA HIS A 75 -7.40 -0.22 -10.48
C HIS A 75 -7.37 -1.36 -9.45
N ALA A 76 -6.39 -1.36 -8.53
CA ALA A 76 -6.32 -2.36 -7.47
C ALA A 76 -7.54 -2.28 -6.53
N LEU A 77 -7.95 -1.06 -6.15
CA LEU A 77 -9.13 -0.84 -5.32
C LEU A 77 -10.42 -1.21 -6.05
N GLU A 78 -10.53 -0.91 -7.35
CA GLU A 78 -11.66 -1.33 -8.19
C GLU A 78 -11.81 -2.85 -8.23
N ALA A 79 -10.71 -3.58 -8.41
CA ALA A 79 -10.72 -5.04 -8.35
C ALA A 79 -11.18 -5.55 -6.98
N LEU A 80 -10.72 -4.94 -5.88
CA LEU A 80 -11.13 -5.30 -4.53
C LEU A 80 -12.62 -5.01 -4.27
N MET A 81 -13.14 -3.89 -4.79
CA MET A 81 -14.58 -3.57 -4.72
C MET A 81 -15.42 -4.60 -5.49
N VAL A 82 -14.99 -5.02 -6.68
CA VAL A 82 -15.66 -6.10 -7.44
C VAL A 82 -15.67 -7.43 -6.66
N LEU A 83 -14.63 -7.69 -5.85
CA LEU A 83 -14.56 -8.85 -4.95
C LEU A 83 -15.39 -8.68 -3.67
N GLY A 84 -16.13 -7.58 -3.51
CA GLY A 84 -17.01 -7.31 -2.38
C GLY A 84 -16.34 -6.64 -1.19
N CYS A 85 -15.18 -6.01 -1.39
CA CYS A 85 -14.55 -5.21 -0.33
C CYS A 85 -15.11 -3.79 -0.28
N ASP A 86 -15.25 -3.26 0.94
CA ASP A 86 -15.48 -1.84 1.16
C ASP A 86 -14.14 -1.10 1.18
N VAL A 87 -14.05 0.05 0.49
CA VAL A 87 -12.83 0.86 0.48
C VAL A 87 -12.99 2.09 1.37
N LYS A 88 -12.01 2.34 2.25
CA LYS A 88 -11.99 3.48 3.17
C LYS A 88 -10.67 4.23 3.09
N ALA A 89 -10.76 5.56 3.26
CA ALA A 89 -9.59 6.37 3.60
C ALA A 89 -9.20 6.14 5.07
N ALA A 90 -7.89 6.10 5.33
CA ALA A 90 -7.32 6.16 6.67
C ALA A 90 -6.91 7.59 6.99
#